data_AF-A0A1C5DD97-F1
#
_entry.id   AF-A0A1C5DD97-F1
#
_cell.length_a   1.000
_cell.length_b   1.000
_cell.length_c   1.000
_cell.angle_alpha   90.00
_cell.angle_beta   90.00
_cell.angle_gamma   90.00
#
_symmetry.space_group_name_H-M   'P 1'
#
loop_
_entity.id
_entity.type
_entity.pdbx_description
1 polymer ?
#
loop_
_entity_poly.entity_id
_entity_poly.type
_entity_poly.pdbx_seq_one_letter_code
_entity_poly.pdbx_strand_id
1 'polypeptide(L)'
;MTTDISRRRLFALGGGALGVAAAGSLLPPSLQAAIAAQPEHSAGSGGGDGLGAIKHVVILMQENRSFDHYFGTLRGVRGFGDRNAVELPSGKPVFEQPAPLGTSVLPFPVRDAAETQKKDLQYIGALDHSWSGGGKAWAGGG
;
A
#
# COMPACT_ATOMS: atom_id res chain seq x y z
N MET A 1 -28.76 -40.93 19.05
CA MET A 1 -27.71 -40.33 18.21
C MET A 1 -26.99 -39.28 19.04
N THR A 2 -25.77 -39.57 19.49
CA THR A 2 -24.94 -38.65 20.29
C THR A 2 -24.14 -37.76 19.34
N THR A 3 -24.34 -36.44 19.39
CA THR A 3 -23.55 -35.48 18.60
C THR A 3 -22.16 -35.35 19.21
N ASP A 4 -21.16 -35.91 18.54
CA ASP A 4 -19.76 -35.83 18.95
C ASP A 4 -19.17 -34.45 18.59
N ILE A 5 -18.57 -33.77 19.56
CA ILE A 5 -17.97 -32.44 19.37
C ILE A 5 -16.54 -32.63 18.87
N SER A 6 -16.33 -32.38 17.57
CA SER A 6 -15.00 -32.46 16.96
C SER A 6 -14.02 -31.44 17.53
N ARG A 7 -12.77 -31.89 17.78
CA ARG A 7 -11.62 -31.05 18.21
C ARG A 7 -11.42 -29.82 17.33
N ARG A 8 -11.73 -29.91 16.02
CA ARG A 8 -11.67 -28.78 15.06
C ARG A 8 -12.69 -27.68 15.39
N ARG A 9 -13.85 -28.06 15.92
CA ARG A 9 -14.92 -27.13 16.33
C ARG A 9 -14.59 -26.46 17.66
N LEU A 10 -13.90 -27.17 18.56
CA LEU A 10 -13.39 -26.61 19.80
C LEU A 10 -12.24 -25.62 19.57
N PHE A 11 -11.33 -25.88 18.63
CA PHE A 11 -10.26 -24.91 18.26
C PHE A 11 -10.79 -23.68 17.50
N ALA A 12 -11.82 -23.86 16.67
CA ALA A 12 -12.50 -22.73 16.03
C ALA A 12 -13.23 -21.81 17.03
N LEU A 13 -13.65 -22.35 18.18
CA LEU A 13 -14.35 -21.60 19.23
C LEU A 13 -13.42 -21.10 20.35
N GLY A 14 -12.30 -21.79 20.63
CA GLY A 14 -11.51 -21.58 21.85
C GLY A 14 -10.32 -20.64 21.74
N GLY A 15 -9.80 -20.35 20.54
CA GLY A 15 -8.55 -19.59 20.39
C GLY A 15 -8.70 -18.07 20.16
N GLY A 16 -9.83 -17.64 19.59
CA GLY A 16 -9.99 -16.25 19.12
C GLY A 16 -10.97 -15.40 19.92
N ALA A 17 -12.02 -16.00 20.50
CA ALA A 17 -13.13 -15.23 21.06
C ALA A 17 -12.75 -14.39 22.29
N LEU A 18 -11.87 -14.90 23.15
CA LEU A 18 -11.44 -14.17 24.36
C LEU A 18 -10.43 -13.03 24.06
N GLY A 19 -9.61 -13.17 23.02
CA GLY A 19 -8.65 -12.13 22.62
C GLY A 19 -9.30 -10.98 21.84
N VAL A 20 -10.30 -11.28 21.02
CA VAL A 20 -11.04 -10.27 20.23
C VAL A 20 -11.89 -9.36 21.13
N ALA A 21 -12.51 -9.91 22.18
CA ALA A 21 -13.31 -9.11 23.13
C ALA A 21 -12.44 -8.12 23.95
N ALA A 22 -11.24 -8.51 24.34
CA ALA A 22 -10.32 -7.64 25.08
C ALA A 22 -9.62 -6.59 24.20
N ALA A 23 -9.36 -6.87 22.93
CA ALA A 23 -8.78 -5.90 22.00
C ALA A 23 -9.79 -4.84 21.51
N GLY A 24 -11.07 -5.20 21.41
CA GLY A 24 -12.13 -4.27 21.01
C GLY A 24 -12.31 -3.08 21.97
N SER A 25 -12.06 -3.26 23.27
CA SER A 25 -12.21 -2.22 24.29
C SER A 25 -11.13 -1.13 24.25
N LEU A 26 -10.02 -1.35 23.51
CA LEU A 26 -8.94 -0.38 23.33
C LEU A 26 -9.15 0.55 22.14
N LEU A 27 -10.14 0.27 21.28
CA LEU A 27 -10.46 1.15 20.15
C LEU A 27 -11.27 2.36 20.64
N PRO A 28 -11.10 3.56 20.03
CA PRO A 28 -11.97 4.69 20.33
C PRO A 28 -13.46 4.34 20.12
N PRO A 29 -14.40 4.87 20.92
CA PRO A 29 -15.82 4.55 20.80
C PRO A 29 -16.40 4.75 19.38
N SER A 30 -15.89 5.71 18.62
CA SER A 30 -16.28 5.94 17.23
C SER A 30 -15.90 4.79 16.30
N LEU A 31 -14.73 4.18 16.51
CA LEU A 31 -14.26 3.05 15.72
C LEU A 31 -14.96 1.76 16.11
N GLN A 32 -15.25 1.57 17.40
CA GLN A 32 -16.09 0.46 17.86
C GLN A 32 -17.48 0.51 17.22
N ALA A 33 -18.11 1.69 17.21
CA ALA A 33 -19.41 1.91 16.57
C ALA A 33 -19.34 1.68 15.05
N ALA A 34 -18.27 2.14 14.38
CA ALA A 34 -18.09 1.93 12.95
C ALA A 34 -17.90 0.46 12.57
N ILE A 35 -17.18 -0.33 13.37
CA ILE A 35 -17.00 -1.77 13.14
C ILE A 35 -18.31 -2.54 13.41
N ALA A 36 -19.07 -2.13 14.42
CA ALA A 36 -20.35 -2.77 14.76
C ALA A 36 -21.48 -2.42 13.78
N ALA A 37 -21.34 -1.33 13.02
CA ALA A 37 -22.33 -0.92 12.03
C ALA A 37 -22.43 -1.97 10.91
N GLN A 38 -23.63 -2.50 10.69
CA GLN A 38 -23.93 -3.30 9.51
C GLN A 38 -24.04 -2.36 8.30
N PRO A 39 -23.58 -2.78 7.11
CA PRO A 39 -23.83 -2.02 5.90
C PRO A 39 -25.33 -1.78 5.74
N GLU A 40 -25.72 -0.52 5.63
CA GLU A 40 -27.11 -0.10 5.39
C GLU A 40 -27.53 -0.57 3.98
N HIS A 41 -28.02 -1.80 3.86
CA HIS A 41 -28.69 -2.25 2.65
C HIS A 41 -30.03 -1.52 2.55
N SER A 42 -30.09 -0.50 1.70
CA SER A 42 -31.33 0.24 1.46
C SER A 42 -32.31 -0.68 0.73
N ALA A 43 -33.18 -1.36 1.47
CA ALA A 43 -34.27 -2.16 0.93
C ALA A 43 -35.30 -1.21 0.30
N GLY A 44 -35.10 -0.85 -0.97
CA GLY A 44 -36.00 0.05 -1.68
C GLY A 44 -35.56 0.32 -3.12
N SER A 45 -36.26 -0.33 -4.06
CA SER A 45 -36.30 -0.07 -5.51
C SER A 45 -34.96 -0.12 -6.29
N GLY A 46 -34.72 -1.25 -6.96
CA GLY A 46 -34.26 -1.28 -8.36
C GLY A 46 -32.83 -0.85 -8.73
N GLY A 47 -31.96 -0.47 -7.79
CA GLY A 47 -30.59 -0.05 -8.15
C GLY A 47 -29.58 0.05 -6.99
N GLY A 48 -29.85 -0.62 -5.87
CA GLY A 48 -29.16 -0.41 -4.58
C GLY A 48 -27.86 -1.16 -4.35
N ASP A 49 -27.46 -2.08 -5.23
CA ASP A 49 -26.31 -2.98 -5.00
C ASP A 49 -25.00 -2.48 -5.65
N GLY A 50 -24.93 -1.19 -6.00
CA GLY A 50 -23.80 -0.60 -6.74
C GLY A 50 -23.36 0.77 -6.22
N LEU A 51 -22.84 1.63 -7.12
CA LEU A 51 -22.33 2.96 -6.76
C LEU A 51 -23.36 3.84 -6.01
N GLY A 52 -24.66 3.59 -6.18
CA GLY A 52 -25.74 4.30 -5.48
C GLY A 52 -25.79 4.09 -3.97
N ALA A 53 -25.09 3.08 -3.42
CA ALA A 53 -24.96 2.86 -1.99
C ALA A 53 -23.87 3.73 -1.32
N ILE A 54 -23.00 4.36 -2.11
CA ILE A 54 -21.90 5.20 -1.60
C ILE A 54 -22.47 6.56 -1.16
N LYS A 55 -22.54 6.81 0.15
CA LYS A 55 -23.02 8.09 0.72
C LYS A 55 -21.93 9.14 0.88
N HIS A 56 -20.70 8.71 1.15
CA HIS A 56 -19.57 9.58 1.42
C HIS A 56 -18.29 8.99 0.82
N VAL A 57 -17.48 9.86 0.20
CA VAL A 57 -16.14 9.52 -0.28
C VAL A 57 -15.14 10.30 0.55
N VAL A 58 -14.23 9.61 1.22
CA VAL A 58 -13.11 10.22 1.92
C VAL A 58 -11.86 10.03 1.08
N ILE A 59 -11.26 11.12 0.62
CA ILE A 59 -10.04 11.09 -0.17
C ILE A 59 -8.87 11.44 0.74
N LEU A 60 -8.00 10.47 1.00
CA LEU A 60 -6.74 10.69 1.70
C LEU A 60 -5.66 10.98 0.67
N MET A 61 -5.23 12.23 0.62
CA MET A 61 -4.15 12.67 -0.27
C MET A 61 -2.81 12.41 0.43
N GLN A 62 -2.04 11.45 -0.07
CA GLN A 62 -0.69 11.21 0.42
C GLN A 62 0.33 12.14 -0.28
N GLU A 63 1.44 12.36 0.39
CA GLU A 63 2.52 13.23 -0.09
C GLU A 63 3.36 12.57 -1.20
N ASN A 64 4.18 13.39 -1.87
CA ASN A 64 5.00 13.16 -3.07
C ASN A 64 5.89 11.90 -3.04
N ARG A 65 5.30 10.71 -3.17
CA ARG A 65 6.02 9.47 -3.44
C ARG A 65 5.44 8.82 -4.67
N SER A 66 6.34 8.36 -5.55
CA SER A 66 5.94 7.64 -6.75
C SER A 66 5.26 6.31 -6.39
N PHE A 67 4.44 5.81 -7.32
CA PHE A 67 3.82 4.51 -7.15
C PHE A 67 4.84 3.40 -6.87
N ASP A 68 5.96 3.39 -7.61
CA ASP A 68 7.02 2.40 -7.44
C ASP A 68 7.70 2.46 -6.08
N HIS A 69 7.74 3.63 -5.44
CA HIS A 69 8.27 3.79 -4.08
C HIS A 69 7.44 2.99 -3.06
N TYR A 70 6.12 3.01 -3.19
CA TYR A 70 5.22 2.30 -2.28
C TYR A 70 4.99 0.84 -2.69
N PHE A 71 4.89 0.58 -3.99
CA PHE A 71 4.31 -0.66 -4.52
C PHE A 71 5.19 -1.38 -5.54
N GLY A 72 6.39 -0.87 -5.85
CA GLY A 72 7.28 -1.48 -6.85
C GLY A 72 7.74 -2.90 -6.53
N THR A 73 7.58 -3.35 -5.28
CA THR A 73 7.85 -4.73 -4.83
C THR A 73 6.58 -5.51 -4.46
N LEU A 74 5.39 -4.90 -4.56
CA LEU A 74 4.13 -5.54 -4.21
C LEU A 74 3.78 -6.64 -5.22
N ARG A 75 3.39 -7.82 -4.72
CA ARG A 75 2.99 -8.95 -5.58
C ARG A 75 1.80 -8.55 -6.47
N GLY A 76 1.91 -8.85 -7.76
CA GLY A 76 0.88 -8.53 -8.75
C GLY A 76 1.07 -7.16 -9.43
N VAL A 77 1.99 -6.34 -8.93
CA VAL A 77 2.43 -5.12 -9.63
C VAL A 77 3.50 -5.48 -10.67
N ARG A 78 3.41 -4.86 -11.84
CA ARG A 78 4.50 -4.82 -12.82
C ARG A 78 5.60 -3.87 -12.34
N GLY A 79 6.28 -4.26 -11.26
CA GLY A 79 7.26 -3.45 -10.56
C GLY A 79 8.69 -3.73 -10.99
N PHE A 80 9.66 -3.66 -10.07
CA PHE A 80 11.10 -3.73 -10.38
C PHE A 80 11.57 -5.05 -11.01
N GLY A 81 10.74 -6.10 -10.98
CA GLY A 81 10.99 -7.38 -11.65
C GLY A 81 10.31 -7.53 -13.02
N ASP A 82 9.72 -6.47 -13.57
CA ASP A 82 9.04 -6.52 -14.85
C ASP A 82 10.03 -6.71 -16.01
N ARG A 83 9.88 -7.82 -16.74
CA ARG A 83 10.70 -8.14 -17.92
C ARG A 83 10.40 -7.27 -19.13
N ASN A 84 9.24 -6.62 -19.13
CA ASN A 84 8.78 -5.72 -20.18
C ASN A 84 8.84 -4.26 -19.71
N ALA A 85 9.71 -3.95 -18.74
CA ALA A 85 9.98 -2.58 -18.34
C ALA A 85 10.48 -1.78 -19.54
N VAL A 86 10.12 -0.49 -19.59
CA VAL A 86 10.59 0.41 -20.65
C VAL A 86 12.11 0.45 -20.64
N GLU A 87 12.72 0.31 -21.82
CA GLU A 87 14.16 0.47 -21.99
C GLU A 87 14.48 1.93 -22.28
N LEU A 88 15.48 2.45 -21.58
CA LEU A 88 16.09 3.74 -21.88
C LEU A 88 16.91 3.64 -23.19
N PRO A 89 17.27 4.76 -23.84
CA PRO A 89 18.14 4.74 -25.01
C PRO A 89 19.49 4.04 -24.81
N SER A 90 19.92 3.88 -23.56
CA SER A 90 21.11 3.09 -23.17
C SER A 90 20.92 1.57 -23.28
N GLY A 91 19.71 1.08 -23.56
CA GLY A 91 19.35 -0.35 -23.53
C GLY A 91 19.18 -0.92 -22.13
N LYS A 92 19.19 -0.07 -21.10
CA LYS A 92 18.95 -0.47 -19.70
C LYS A 92 17.48 -0.28 -19.33
N PRO A 93 16.94 -1.07 -18.38
CA PRO A 93 15.58 -0.86 -17.91
C PRO A 93 15.47 0.52 -17.24
N VAL A 94 14.30 1.15 -17.34
CA VAL A 94 13.99 2.44 -16.69
C VAL A 94 14.27 2.46 -15.19
N PHE A 95 14.29 1.29 -14.54
CA PHE A 95 14.63 1.18 -13.12
C PHE A 95 16.12 1.42 -12.82
N GLU A 96 17.02 1.24 -13.79
CA GLU A 96 18.44 1.56 -13.67
C GLU A 96 18.66 3.04 -14.06
N GLN A 97 18.53 3.93 -13.08
CA GLN A 97 18.58 5.38 -13.30
C GLN A 97 20.04 5.83 -13.56
N PRO A 98 20.31 6.57 -14.65
CA PRO A 98 21.61 7.18 -14.87
C PRO A 98 21.99 8.11 -13.71
N ALA A 99 23.28 8.22 -13.45
CA ALA A 99 23.85 9.09 -12.44
C ALA A 99 25.15 9.74 -12.98
N PRO A 100 25.66 10.80 -12.32
CA PRO A 100 26.85 11.49 -12.77
C PRO A 100 28.05 10.54 -13.01
N LEU A 101 28.97 10.96 -13.87
CA LEU A 101 30.19 10.22 -14.20
C LEU A 101 29.93 8.87 -14.90
N GLY A 102 28.79 8.72 -15.57
CA GLY A 102 28.44 7.49 -16.30
C GLY A 102 28.10 6.32 -15.36
N THR A 103 27.75 6.62 -14.12
CA THR A 103 27.28 5.61 -13.16
C THR A 103 25.78 5.40 -13.29
N SER A 104 25.24 4.39 -12.59
CA SER A 104 23.81 4.17 -12.50
C SER A 104 23.41 3.76 -11.09
N VAL A 105 22.14 3.99 -10.75
CA VAL A 105 21.53 3.65 -9.48
C VAL A 105 20.33 2.74 -9.74
N LEU A 106 20.37 1.53 -9.18
CA LEU A 106 19.26 0.59 -9.18
C LEU A 106 18.27 0.92 -8.05
N PRO A 107 17.02 0.43 -8.10
CA PRO A 107 16.11 0.54 -6.97
C PRO A 107 16.72 -0.14 -5.74
N PHE A 108 16.68 0.55 -4.61
CA PHE A 108 17.24 0.07 -3.35
C PHE A 108 16.23 0.23 -2.20
N PRO A 109 16.28 -0.63 -1.16
CA PRO A 109 15.44 -0.46 0.01
C PRO A 109 15.84 0.80 0.78
N VAL A 110 14.86 1.68 1.03
CA VAL A 110 15.11 2.96 1.70
C VAL A 110 15.56 2.78 3.16
N ARG A 111 15.11 1.72 3.82
CA ARG A 111 15.62 1.33 5.16
C ARG A 111 17.12 1.08 5.17
N ASP A 112 17.63 0.33 4.20
CA ASP A 112 19.05 -0.05 4.15
C ASP A 112 19.91 1.19 3.83
N ALA A 113 19.39 2.08 2.97
CA ALA A 113 20.03 3.37 2.71
C ALA A 113 20.03 4.30 3.93
N ALA A 114 18.93 4.36 4.69
CA ALA A 114 18.83 5.16 5.91
C ALA A 114 19.81 4.64 6.99
N GLU A 115 19.88 3.32 7.17
CA GLU A 115 20.83 2.66 8.07
C GLU A 115 22.27 2.97 7.67
N THR A 116 22.61 2.84 6.39
CA THR A 116 23.94 3.17 5.85
C THR A 116 24.32 4.64 6.12
N GLN A 117 23.36 5.55 6.00
CA GLN A 117 23.55 6.98 6.26
C GLN A 117 23.44 7.36 7.75
N LYS A 118 23.14 6.41 8.64
CA LYS A 118 22.86 6.65 10.07
C LYS A 118 21.78 7.71 10.28
N LYS A 119 20.70 7.64 9.50
CA LYS A 119 19.53 8.52 9.57
C LYS A 119 18.27 7.72 9.90
N ASP A 120 17.29 8.39 10.50
CA ASP A 120 15.97 7.79 10.64
C ASP A 120 15.30 7.67 9.28
N LEU A 121 14.51 6.61 9.10
CA LEU A 121 13.71 6.37 7.91
C LEU A 121 12.71 7.50 7.61
N GLN A 122 12.40 8.33 8.61
CA GLN A 122 11.47 9.45 8.49
C GLN A 122 12.14 10.69 7.84
N TYR A 123 13.47 10.75 7.86
CA TYR A 123 14.28 11.83 7.25
C TYR A 123 14.79 11.44 5.87
N ILE A 124 13.88 10.99 5.00
CA ILE A 124 14.18 10.81 3.58
C ILE A 124 14.00 12.17 2.90
N GLY A 125 15.08 12.71 2.34
CA GLY A 125 15.07 13.99 1.63
C GLY A 125 14.01 14.05 0.51
N ALA A 126 13.52 15.25 0.26
CA ALA A 126 12.65 15.53 -0.89
C ALA A 126 13.43 15.38 -2.20
N LEU A 127 12.73 15.02 -3.26
CA LEU A 127 13.27 15.02 -4.62
C LEU A 127 12.85 16.33 -5.31
N ASP A 128 13.41 16.61 -6.48
CA ASP A 128 12.90 17.71 -7.30
C ASP A 128 11.46 17.38 -7.73
N HIS A 129 10.54 18.26 -7.35
CA HIS A 129 9.11 18.17 -7.65
C HIS A 129 8.65 19.33 -8.53
N SER A 130 9.58 20.10 -9.09
CA SER A 130 9.29 21.18 -10.02
C SER A 130 8.85 20.62 -11.37
N TRP A 131 8.02 21.39 -12.07
CA TRP A 131 7.59 21.05 -13.43
C TRP A 131 8.78 20.85 -14.38
N SER A 132 9.78 21.73 -14.30
CA SER A 132 10.98 21.67 -15.14
C SER A 132 11.85 20.46 -14.79
N GLY A 133 12.02 20.16 -13.50
CA GLY A 133 12.74 18.98 -13.01
C GLY A 133 12.12 17.68 -13.50
N GLY A 134 10.79 17.54 -13.32
CA GLY A 134 10.04 16.38 -13.81
C GLY A 134 10.13 16.21 -15.33
N GLY A 135 10.03 17.31 -16.07
CA GLY A 135 10.20 17.28 -17.54
C GLY A 135 11.58 16.81 -17.97
N LYS A 136 12.65 17.21 -17.27
CA LYS A 136 14.01 16.73 -17.55
C LYS A 136 14.19 15.26 -17.21
N ALA A 137 13.72 14.82 -16.04
CA ALA A 137 13.77 13.41 -15.64
C ALA A 137 13.06 12.50 -16.66
N TRP A 138 11.95 12.97 -17.24
CA TRP A 138 11.22 12.23 -18.28
C TRP A 138 11.97 12.19 -19.63
N ALA A 139 12.62 13.29 -20.02
CA ALA A 139 13.23 13.46 -21.33
C ALA A 139 14.74 13.14 -21.38
N GLY A 140 15.15 12.00 -20.81
CA GLY A 140 16.53 11.52 -20.88
C GLY A 140 17.14 11.01 -19.57
N GLY A 141 16.37 11.01 -18.47
CA GLY A 141 16.88 10.68 -17.14
C GLY A 141 17.44 11.92 -16.42
N GLY A 142 17.43 11.87 -15.09
CA GLY A 142 17.99 12.92 -14.23
C GLY A 142 19.51 13.00 -14.24
#